data_AF-A0A412Q0M1-F1
#
_entry.id   AF-A0A412Q0M1-F1
#
_cell.length_a   1.000
_cell.length_b   1.000
_cell.length_c   1.000
_cell.angle_alpha   90.00
_cell.angle_beta   90.00
_cell.angle_gamma   90.00
#
_symmetry.space_group_name_H-M   'P 1'
#
loop_
_entity.id
_entity.type
_entity.pdbx_description
1 polymer ?
#
loop_
_entity_poly.entity_id
_entity_poly.type
_entity_poly.pdbx_seq_one_letter_code
_entity_poly.pdbx_strand_id
1 'polypeptide(L)'
;MAIDFSAFDEKVDLQELQNEVQNAPDNDFADVPDGTYIISIEKMEIKLTKAQDKLMFAVQAKIKEGEQANRMIFFNRVISGNSSAKWTDGQAIKSVCTWVNKLIAEDDTPVEFVNYADFADQILDVFQSIQGAIEVEVDYKADAFNPITIKEVFDC
;
A
#
# COMPACT_ATOMS: atom_id res chain seq x y z
N MET A 1 20.50 1.67 -25.72
CA MET A 1 21.68 0.78 -25.78
C MET A 1 21.28 -0.56 -25.19
N ALA A 2 21.62 -1.66 -25.84
CA ALA A 2 21.42 -2.99 -25.27
C ALA A 2 22.57 -3.29 -24.30
N ILE A 3 22.27 -3.95 -23.19
CA ILE A 3 23.26 -4.38 -22.21
C ILE A 3 23.99 -5.61 -22.78
N ASP A 4 25.32 -5.64 -22.65
CA ASP A 4 26.14 -6.83 -22.94
C ASP A 4 26.20 -7.72 -21.69
N PHE A 5 25.61 -8.90 -21.79
CA PHE A 5 25.47 -9.84 -20.67
C PHE A 5 26.67 -10.80 -20.52
N SER A 6 27.54 -10.91 -21.53
CA SER A 6 28.69 -11.84 -21.50
C SER A 6 29.65 -11.55 -20.34
N ALA A 7 29.84 -10.28 -20.00
CA ALA A 7 30.67 -9.86 -18.87
C ALA A 7 30.09 -10.21 -17.48
N PHE A 8 28.82 -10.63 -17.39
CA PHE A 8 28.19 -11.14 -16.17
C PHE A 8 28.32 -12.65 -16.11
N ASP A 9 28.08 -13.33 -17.22
CA ASP A 9 28.18 -14.79 -17.35
C ASP A 9 29.60 -15.29 -17.00
N GLU A 10 30.64 -14.55 -17.37
CA GLU A 10 32.04 -14.89 -17.03
C GLU A 10 32.38 -14.74 -15.53
N LYS A 11 31.53 -14.06 -14.74
CA LYS A 11 31.77 -13.79 -13.32
C LYS A 11 31.03 -14.73 -12.38
N VAL A 12 30.19 -15.61 -12.91
CA VAL A 12 29.36 -16.52 -12.12
C VAL A 12 29.58 -17.96 -12.59
N ASP A 13 29.55 -18.92 -11.67
CA ASP A 13 29.52 -20.33 -12.07
C ASP A 13 28.11 -20.65 -12.59
N LEU A 14 27.98 -20.71 -13.91
CA LEU A 14 26.70 -20.94 -14.57
C LEU A 14 26.11 -22.32 -14.29
N GLN A 15 26.94 -23.33 -13.99
CA GLN A 15 26.45 -24.67 -13.67
C GLN A 15 25.89 -24.72 -12.24
N GLU A 16 26.62 -24.13 -11.29
CA GLU A 16 26.15 -23.99 -9.91
C GLU A 16 24.87 -23.16 -9.86
N LEU A 17 24.84 -22.01 -10.54
CA LEU A 17 23.66 -21.14 -10.59
C LEU A 17 22.46 -21.84 -11.25
N GLN A 18 22.66 -22.62 -12.30
CA GLN A 18 21.56 -23.41 -12.90
C GLN A 18 21.01 -24.45 -11.92
N ASN A 19 21.88 -25.11 -11.15
CA ASN A 19 21.44 -26.06 -10.12
C ASN A 19 20.71 -25.34 -8.98
N GLU A 20 21.20 -24.19 -8.54
CA GLU A 20 20.52 -23.36 -7.53
C GLU A 20 19.13 -22.95 -8.02
N VAL A 21 19.01 -22.50 -9.28
CA VAL A 21 17.71 -22.12 -9.86
C VAL A 21 16.76 -23.31 -9.99
N GLN A 22 17.25 -24.49 -10.37
CA GLN A 22 16.42 -25.69 -10.49
C GLN A 22 15.93 -26.24 -9.13
N ASN A 23 16.75 -26.08 -8.09
CA ASN A 23 16.42 -26.57 -6.75
C ASN A 23 15.79 -25.50 -5.86
N ALA A 24 15.78 -24.23 -6.31
CA ALA A 24 15.05 -23.19 -5.64
C ALA A 24 13.55 -23.57 -5.61
N PRO A 25 12.88 -23.45 -4.45
CA PRO A 25 11.44 -23.61 -4.43
C PRO A 25 10.80 -22.59 -5.37
N ASP A 26 9.67 -22.97 -5.97
CA ASP A 26 8.83 -22.01 -6.67
C ASP A 26 8.54 -20.84 -5.72
N ASN A 27 8.68 -19.61 -6.21
CA ASN A 27 8.45 -18.38 -5.45
C ASN A 27 6.94 -18.11 -5.24
N ASP A 28 6.17 -19.15 -4.93
CA ASP A 28 4.76 -19.05 -4.54
C ASP A 28 4.70 -18.64 -3.07
N PHE A 29 4.98 -17.35 -2.83
CA PHE A 29 4.64 -16.75 -1.55
C PHE A 29 3.12 -16.73 -1.43
N ALA A 30 2.58 -17.61 -0.59
CA ALA A 30 1.15 -17.61 -0.26
C ALA A 30 0.71 -16.22 0.17
N ASP A 31 -0.44 -15.73 -0.28
CA ASP A 31 -0.96 -14.42 0.11
C ASP A 31 -1.00 -14.25 1.64
N VAL A 32 -0.96 -12.99 2.11
CA VAL A 32 -1.19 -12.73 3.53
C VAL A 32 -2.62 -13.17 3.86
N PRO A 33 -2.83 -14.07 4.83
CA PRO A 33 -4.17 -14.52 5.17
C PRO A 33 -5.02 -13.40 5.77
N ASP A 34 -6.34 -13.57 5.77
CA ASP A 34 -7.25 -12.69 6.51
C ASP A 34 -6.93 -12.77 8.01
N GLY A 35 -6.95 -11.63 8.70
CA GLY A 35 -6.58 -11.59 10.11
C GLY A 35 -6.46 -10.19 10.69
N THR A 36 -6.05 -10.13 11.94
CA THR A 36 -5.74 -8.88 12.63
C THR A 36 -4.23 -8.71 12.71
N TYR A 37 -3.74 -7.53 12.34
CA TYR A 37 -2.30 -7.25 12.26
C TYR A 37 -1.97 -5.88 12.84
N ILE A 38 -0.81 -5.78 13.48
CA ILE A 38 -0.16 -4.49 13.73
C ILE A 38 0.69 -4.14 12.51
N ILE A 39 0.46 -2.96 11.96
CA ILE A 39 1.14 -2.47 10.76
C ILE A 39 1.80 -1.11 10.99
N SER A 40 2.83 -0.86 10.19
CA SER A 40 3.37 0.49 9.95
C SER A 40 3.06 0.92 8.52
N ILE A 41 2.77 2.20 8.31
CA ILE A 41 2.52 2.76 6.97
C ILE A 41 3.86 3.16 6.37
N GLU A 42 4.27 2.46 5.31
CA GLU A 42 5.57 2.67 4.63
C GLU A 42 5.46 3.64 3.45
N LYS A 43 4.26 3.73 2.88
CA LYS A 43 3.96 4.66 1.79
C LYS A 43 2.48 4.99 1.77
N MET A 44 2.14 6.27 1.57
CA MET A 44 0.79 6.72 1.31
C MET A 44 0.81 7.90 0.34
N GLU A 45 0.14 7.77 -0.81
CA GLU A 45 0.20 8.75 -1.90
C GLU A 45 -1.05 8.75 -2.79
N ILE A 46 -1.29 9.86 -3.50
CA ILE A 46 -2.13 9.89 -4.70
C ILE A 46 -1.23 9.74 -5.94
N LYS A 47 -1.53 8.78 -6.80
CA LYS A 47 -0.78 8.55 -8.04
C LYS A 47 -1.68 8.14 -9.20
N LEU A 48 -1.10 8.06 -10.40
CA LEU A 48 -1.75 7.45 -11.55
C LEU A 48 -1.88 5.94 -11.37
N THR A 49 -2.96 5.38 -11.92
CA THR A 49 -3.10 3.93 -12.14
C THR A 49 -1.97 3.43 -13.03
N LYS A 50 -1.74 2.10 -13.04
CA LYS A 50 -0.79 1.47 -13.95
C LYS A 50 -1.08 1.79 -15.43
N ALA A 51 -2.37 1.95 -15.78
CA ALA A 51 -2.81 2.34 -17.12
C ALA A 51 -2.70 3.85 -17.41
N GLN A 52 -2.32 4.66 -16.41
CA GLN A 52 -2.12 6.11 -16.51
C GLN A 52 -3.36 6.92 -16.93
N ASP A 53 -4.55 6.35 -16.78
CA ASP A 53 -5.82 6.92 -17.21
C ASP A 53 -6.66 7.49 -16.05
N LYS A 54 -6.35 7.10 -14.81
CA LYS A 54 -7.11 7.45 -13.60
C LYS A 54 -6.17 7.73 -12.43
N LEU A 55 -6.71 8.39 -11.40
CA LEU A 55 -6.04 8.64 -10.12
C LEU A 55 -6.40 7.54 -9.12
N MET A 56 -5.43 7.21 -8.28
CA MET A 56 -5.51 6.17 -7.27
C MET A 56 -4.84 6.66 -5.98
N PHE A 57 -5.56 6.54 -4.87
CA PHE A 57 -4.97 6.55 -3.54
C PHE A 57 -4.32 5.18 -3.28
N ALA A 58 -3.06 5.18 -2.85
CA ALA A 58 -2.28 3.96 -2.67
C ALA A 58 -1.55 3.98 -1.33
N VAL A 59 -1.77 2.93 -0.54
CA VAL A 59 -1.11 2.67 0.73
C VAL A 59 -0.33 1.38 0.64
N GLN A 60 0.90 1.42 1.14
CA GLN A 60 1.72 0.24 1.42
C GLN A 60 1.94 0.17 2.92
N ALA A 61 1.51 -0.92 3.54
CA ALA A 61 1.64 -1.14 4.96
C ALA A 61 2.44 -2.42 5.23
N LYS A 62 3.38 -2.35 6.16
CA LYS A 62 4.23 -3.47 6.56
C LYS A 62 3.74 -4.05 7.89
N ILE A 63 3.52 -5.35 7.92
CA ILE A 63 3.18 -6.07 9.14
C ILE A 63 4.39 -6.09 10.07
N LYS A 64 4.20 -5.71 11.33
CA LYS A 64 5.27 -5.52 12.32
C LYS A 64 5.64 -6.79 13.07
N GLU A 65 4.67 -7.66 13.33
CA GLU A 65 4.84 -8.79 14.23
C GLU A 65 4.09 -10.05 13.76
N GLY A 66 4.35 -11.16 14.45
CA GLY A 66 3.76 -12.46 14.15
C GLY A 66 4.39 -13.18 12.95
N GLU A 67 3.76 -14.27 12.53
CA GLU A 67 4.24 -15.15 11.45
C GLU A 67 4.35 -14.42 10.10
N GLN A 68 3.52 -13.39 9.90
CA GLN A 68 3.48 -12.60 8.67
C GLN A 68 4.32 -11.31 8.75
N ALA A 69 5.18 -11.17 9.77
CA ALA A 69 6.02 -9.98 9.95
C ALA A 69 6.88 -9.68 8.70
N ASN A 70 7.09 -8.39 8.44
CA ASN A 70 7.79 -7.83 7.27
C ASN A 70 7.08 -8.02 5.92
N ARG A 71 5.93 -8.70 5.88
CA ARG A 71 5.12 -8.76 4.66
C ARG A 71 4.35 -7.47 4.45
N MET A 72 4.10 -7.15 3.19
CA MET A 72 3.36 -5.94 2.80
C MET A 72 1.90 -6.29 2.52
N ILE A 73 0.99 -5.49 3.05
CA ILE A 73 -0.42 -5.44 2.63
C ILE A 73 -0.70 -4.08 1.99
N PHE A 74 -1.66 -4.06 1.06
CA PHE A 74 -1.90 -2.91 0.21
C PHE A 74 -3.34 -2.44 0.31
N PHE A 75 -3.54 -1.13 0.31
CA PHE A 75 -4.86 -0.54 0.12
C PHE A 75 -4.80 0.46 -1.04
N ASN A 76 -5.40 0.06 -2.16
CA ASN A 76 -5.45 0.85 -3.38
C ASN A 76 -6.90 1.20 -3.71
N ARG A 77 -7.16 2.48 -3.97
CA ARG A 77 -8.50 2.98 -4.32
C ARG A 77 -8.43 3.92 -5.52
N VAL A 78 -9.08 3.53 -6.61
CA VAL A 78 -9.29 4.43 -7.75
C VAL A 78 -10.28 5.52 -7.34
N ILE A 79 -9.85 6.78 -7.43
CA ILE A 79 -10.61 7.96 -6.98
C ILE A 79 -11.08 8.86 -8.11
N SER A 80 -10.72 8.55 -9.36
CA SER A 80 -11.25 9.24 -10.55
C SER A 80 -11.72 8.26 -11.62
N GLY A 81 -12.72 8.68 -12.41
CA GLY A 81 -13.22 7.89 -13.54
C GLY A 81 -14.07 6.68 -13.12
N ASN A 82 -14.72 6.76 -11.96
CA ASN A 82 -15.77 5.83 -11.53
C ASN A 82 -17.14 6.32 -12.02
N SER A 83 -17.84 5.48 -12.77
CA SER A 83 -19.11 5.82 -13.43
C SER A 83 -20.30 4.97 -12.98
N SER A 84 -20.17 4.20 -11.90
CA SER A 84 -21.24 3.35 -11.39
C SER A 84 -22.25 4.17 -10.59
N ALA A 85 -23.54 3.84 -10.70
CA ALA A 85 -24.60 4.50 -9.94
C ALA A 85 -24.46 4.34 -8.42
N LYS A 86 -23.79 3.27 -7.96
CA LYS A 86 -23.55 2.97 -6.53
C LYS A 86 -22.13 3.30 -6.07
N TRP A 87 -21.24 3.64 -7.00
CA TRP A 87 -19.84 3.94 -6.73
C TRP A 87 -19.33 5.02 -7.67
N THR A 88 -19.36 6.26 -7.18
CA THR A 88 -18.89 7.46 -7.87
C THR A 88 -17.53 7.92 -7.35
N ASP A 89 -16.88 8.84 -8.07
CA ASP A 89 -15.63 9.46 -7.60
C ASP A 89 -15.82 10.12 -6.23
N GLY A 90 -16.95 10.79 -5.99
CA GLY A 90 -17.26 11.37 -4.69
C GLY A 90 -17.33 10.34 -3.56
N GLN A 91 -17.90 9.16 -3.80
CA GLN A 91 -17.92 8.08 -2.81
C GLN A 91 -16.51 7.50 -2.58
N ALA A 92 -15.71 7.38 -3.64
CA ALA A 92 -14.33 6.91 -3.53
C ALA A 92 -13.47 7.88 -2.72
N ILE A 93 -13.53 9.17 -3.03
CA ILE A 93 -12.82 10.23 -2.31
C ILE A 93 -13.28 10.28 -0.86
N LYS A 94 -14.60 10.27 -0.59
CA LYS A 94 -15.12 10.27 0.79
C LYS A 94 -14.65 9.06 1.58
N SER A 95 -14.54 7.89 0.94
CA SER A 95 -14.00 6.68 1.57
C SER A 95 -12.53 6.85 1.95
N VAL A 96 -11.73 7.54 1.15
CA VAL A 96 -10.33 7.84 1.46
C VAL A 96 -10.25 8.84 2.62
N CYS A 97 -10.96 9.98 2.57
CA CYS A 97 -10.97 10.94 3.67
C CYS A 97 -11.38 10.27 5.00
N THR A 98 -12.44 9.46 4.98
CA THR A 98 -12.91 8.74 6.19
C THR A 98 -11.86 7.77 6.74
N TRP A 99 -11.05 7.15 5.88
CA TRP A 99 -10.01 6.22 6.31
C TRP A 99 -8.78 6.98 6.84
N VAL A 100 -8.33 8.00 6.13
CA VAL A 100 -7.14 8.79 6.48
C VAL A 100 -7.36 9.59 7.77
N ASN A 101 -8.55 10.16 7.96
CA ASN A 101 -8.87 10.92 9.18
C ASN A 101 -8.94 10.06 10.45
N LYS A 102 -8.88 8.72 10.33
CA LYS A 102 -8.73 7.83 11.50
C LYS A 102 -7.27 7.65 11.93
N LEU A 103 -6.31 8.10 11.12
CA LEU A 103 -4.88 7.98 11.40
C LEU A 103 -4.30 9.21 12.11
N ILE A 104 -5.00 10.33 12.04
CA ILE A 104 -4.58 11.60 12.65
C ILE A 104 -5.22 11.75 14.03
N ALA A 105 -4.65 12.62 14.86
CA ALA A 105 -5.20 12.92 16.18
C ALA A 105 -6.56 13.64 16.07
N GLU A 106 -7.40 13.54 17.10
CA GLU A 106 -8.74 14.15 17.08
C GLU A 106 -8.72 15.69 16.94
N ASP A 107 -7.63 16.34 17.33
CA ASP A 107 -7.41 17.79 17.23
C ASP A 107 -6.72 18.23 15.92
N ASP A 108 -6.25 17.30 15.10
CA ASP A 108 -5.68 17.61 13.79
C ASP A 108 -6.75 18.09 12.81
N THR A 109 -6.32 18.90 11.84
CA THR A 109 -7.23 19.34 10.77
C THR A 109 -7.59 18.14 9.88
N PRO A 110 -8.89 17.81 9.72
CA PRO A 110 -9.29 16.67 8.93
C PRO A 110 -9.00 16.91 7.44
N VAL A 111 -8.65 15.83 6.74
CA VAL A 111 -8.51 15.87 5.28
C VAL A 111 -9.87 16.08 4.63
N GLU A 112 -9.95 17.10 3.77
CA GLU A 112 -11.13 17.46 3.01
C GLU A 112 -10.82 17.63 1.52
N PHE A 113 -11.77 17.26 0.66
CA PHE A 113 -11.57 17.36 -0.78
C PHE A 113 -12.02 18.72 -1.31
N VAL A 114 -11.08 19.47 -1.88
CA VAL A 114 -11.32 20.70 -2.65
C VAL A 114 -11.05 20.45 -4.14
N ASN A 115 -9.87 19.95 -4.45
CA ASN A 115 -9.46 19.48 -5.76
C ASN A 115 -8.39 18.39 -5.61
N TYR A 116 -7.99 17.73 -6.70
CA TYR A 116 -7.04 16.61 -6.63
C TYR A 116 -5.60 17.01 -6.25
N ALA A 117 -5.15 18.23 -6.58
CA ALA A 117 -3.81 18.68 -6.22
C ALA A 117 -3.73 18.92 -4.71
N ASP A 118 -4.64 19.73 -4.16
CA ASP A 118 -4.71 19.99 -2.72
C ASP A 118 -4.96 18.70 -1.93
N PHE A 119 -5.73 17.76 -2.49
CA PHE A 119 -5.95 16.46 -1.86
C PHE A 119 -4.69 15.60 -1.85
N ALA A 120 -3.90 15.61 -2.93
CA ALA A 120 -2.63 14.89 -2.96
C ALA A 120 -1.62 15.45 -1.95
N ASP A 121 -1.56 16.78 -1.82
CA ASP A 121 -0.71 17.45 -0.84
C ASP A 121 -1.13 17.12 0.60
N GLN A 122 -2.43 17.20 0.92
CA GLN A 122 -2.94 16.79 2.24
C GLN A 122 -2.62 15.33 2.58
N ILE A 123 -2.74 14.40 1.62
CA ILE A 123 -2.39 12.98 1.84
C ILE A 123 -0.90 12.82 2.14
N LEU A 124 -0.05 13.57 1.44
CA LEU A 124 1.39 13.56 1.67
C LEU A 124 1.75 14.14 3.04
N ASP A 125 1.11 15.25 3.44
CA ASP A 125 1.32 15.88 4.74
C ASP A 125 0.94 14.93 5.88
N VAL A 126 -0.22 14.27 5.80
CA VAL A 126 -0.63 13.26 6.78
C VAL A 126 0.35 12.09 6.80
N PHE A 127 0.80 11.61 5.64
CA PHE A 127 1.78 10.54 5.61
C PHE A 127 3.08 10.92 6.34
N GLN A 128 3.59 12.12 6.09
CA GLN A 128 4.81 12.61 6.72
C GLN A 128 4.66 12.80 8.24
N SER A 129 3.47 13.16 8.74
CA SER A 129 3.23 13.30 10.18
C SER A 129 3.15 11.94 10.89
N ILE A 130 2.60 10.92 10.24
CA ILE A 130 2.38 9.61 10.87
C ILE A 130 3.51 8.60 10.63
N GLN A 131 4.30 8.75 9.57
CA GLN A 131 5.32 7.77 9.18
C GLN A 131 6.38 7.62 10.29
N GLY A 132 6.43 6.43 10.88
CA GLY A 132 7.35 6.11 11.98
C GLY A 132 6.98 6.75 13.33
N ALA A 133 5.89 7.52 13.38
CA ALA A 133 5.33 8.08 14.61
C ALA A 133 4.21 7.20 15.18
N ILE A 134 3.50 6.46 14.32
CA ILE A 134 2.41 5.58 14.73
C ILE A 134 2.57 4.15 14.22
N GLU A 135 1.94 3.22 14.94
CA GLU A 135 1.55 1.90 14.47
C GLU A 135 0.03 1.76 14.51
N VAL A 136 -0.52 0.86 13.71
CA VAL A 136 -1.97 0.72 13.53
C VAL A 136 -2.37 -0.74 13.64
N GLU A 137 -3.31 -1.06 14.52
CA GLU A 137 -3.99 -2.36 14.50
C GLU A 137 -5.09 -2.34 13.45
N VAL A 138 -5.09 -3.32 12.57
CA VAL A 138 -6.04 -3.42 11.46
C VAL A 138 -6.63 -4.82 11.35
N ASP A 139 -7.92 -4.90 11.01
CA ASP A 139 -8.49 -6.10 10.39
C ASP A 139 -8.17 -6.05 8.88
N TYR A 140 -7.41 -7.02 8.41
CA TYR A 140 -7.09 -7.25 7.01
C TYR A 140 -7.98 -8.34 6.41
N LYS A 141 -8.53 -8.06 5.23
CA LYS A 141 -9.28 -9.03 4.41
C LYS A 141 -8.92 -8.86 2.94
N ALA A 142 -8.21 -9.82 2.36
CA ALA A 142 -7.61 -9.69 1.03
C ALA A 142 -8.65 -9.42 -0.07
N ASP A 143 -9.78 -10.14 -0.02
CA ASP A 143 -10.84 -10.07 -1.02
C ASP A 143 -11.92 -9.02 -0.69
N ALA A 144 -11.79 -8.31 0.44
CA ALA A 144 -12.76 -7.29 0.81
C ALA A 144 -12.59 -6.03 -0.04
N PHE A 145 -13.72 -5.39 -0.36
CA PHE A 145 -13.71 -4.12 -1.08
C PHE A 145 -12.84 -3.05 -0.39
N ASN A 146 -12.90 -3.00 0.95
CA ASN A 146 -11.98 -2.23 1.79
C ASN A 146 -11.10 -3.23 2.56
N PRO A 147 -9.88 -3.52 2.09
CA PRO A 147 -9.08 -4.62 2.62
C PRO A 147 -8.48 -4.32 4.00
N ILE A 148 -8.34 -3.04 4.38
CA ILE A 148 -7.75 -2.63 5.66
C ILE A 148 -8.77 -1.82 6.46
N THR A 149 -9.22 -2.37 7.59
CA THR A 149 -10.10 -1.68 8.53
C THR A 149 -9.32 -1.34 9.81
N ILE A 150 -9.14 -0.04 10.07
CA ILE A 150 -8.45 0.46 11.27
C ILE A 150 -9.28 0.14 12.52
N LYS A 151 -8.64 -0.48 13.52
CA LYS A 151 -9.16 -0.73 14.86
C LYS A 151 -8.70 0.31 15.85
N GLU A 152 -7.38 0.47 15.92
CA GLU A 152 -6.71 1.30 16.91
C GLU A 152 -5.41 1.86 16.31
N VAL A 153 -5.01 3.03 16.78
CA VAL A 153 -3.78 3.73 16.41
C VAL A 153 -2.97 3.93 17.69
N PHE A 154 -1.68 3.60 17.64
CA PHE A 154 -0.76 3.69 18.77
C PHE A 154 0.39 4.61 18.43
N ASP A 155 0.83 5.41 19.41
CA ASP A 155 2.06 6.19 19.30
C ASP A 155 3.29 5.28 19.52
N CYS A 156 4.38 5.55 18.77
CA CYS A 156 5.66 4.85 18.86
C CYS A 156 6.64 5.47 19.87
#